data_AF-A0A7S1M3G6-F1
#
_entry.id   AF-A0A7S1M3G6-F1
#
_cell.length_a   1.000
_cell.length_b   1.000
_cell.length_c   1.000
_cell.angle_alpha   90.00
_cell.angle_beta   90.00
_cell.angle_gamma   90.00
#
_symmetry.space_group_name_H-M   'P 1'
#
loop_
_entity.id
_entity.type
_entity.pdbx_description
1 polymer ?
#
loop_
_entity_poly.entity_id
_entity_poly.type
_entity_poly.pdbx_seq_one_letter_code
_entity_poly.pdbx_strand_id
1 'polypeptide(L)'
;APETLSGVMSSVDAWGTLILSRTPGGGSSRVVAKAVVPGPLTFAGAAAWGTLVADVVSGTVVVASQARVKVGKIDSPRPVSLTASAHGSLEAGGGRVPHLAVDCTAESSMRLGGLRADNATITVSSRSVVEGAAAGIAVVTVSSQSK
;
A
#
# COMPACT_ATOMS: atom_id res chain seq x y z
N ALA A 1 -24.75 9.33 15.70
CA ALA A 1 -24.92 7.92 15.30
C ALA A 1 -23.90 7.65 14.19
N PRO A 2 -23.17 6.53 14.20
CA PRO A 2 -22.25 6.25 13.10
C PRO A 2 -23.12 5.99 11.87
N GLU A 3 -23.01 6.84 10.84
CA GLU A 3 -23.60 6.57 9.54
C GLU A 3 -22.91 5.33 8.96
N THR A 4 -23.58 4.22 9.19
CA THR A 4 -23.22 2.87 8.80
C THR A 4 -23.04 2.83 7.29
N LEU A 5 -21.78 2.76 6.83
CA LEU A 5 -21.29 1.95 5.70
C LEU A 5 -22.28 1.72 4.54
N SER A 6 -23.03 2.74 4.09
CA SER A 6 -23.95 2.59 2.97
C SER A 6 -23.13 2.62 1.68
N GLY A 7 -22.63 1.46 1.26
CA GLY A 7 -21.89 1.27 0.01
C GLY A 7 -20.45 0.75 0.16
N VAL A 8 -20.08 0.21 1.33
CA VAL A 8 -18.77 -0.41 1.56
C VAL A 8 -18.97 -1.87 1.93
N MET A 9 -18.59 -2.78 1.05
CA MET A 9 -18.49 -4.20 1.39
C MET A 9 -17.08 -4.46 1.91
N SER A 10 -16.96 -4.93 3.15
CA SER A 10 -15.72 -5.42 3.73
C SER A 10 -15.86 -6.91 4.01
N SER A 11 -15.07 -7.75 3.32
CA SER A 11 -14.89 -9.14 3.70
C SER A 11 -13.41 -9.40 4.02
N VAL A 12 -13.17 -10.09 5.13
CA VAL A 12 -11.87 -10.69 5.42
C VAL A 12 -12.01 -12.17 5.07
N ASP A 13 -11.22 -12.65 4.11
CA ASP A 13 -11.23 -14.07 3.76
C ASP A 13 -10.43 -14.91 4.78
N ALA A 14 -10.53 -16.24 4.64
CA ALA A 14 -9.84 -17.19 5.51
C ALA A 14 -8.29 -17.11 5.45
N TRP A 15 -7.74 -16.34 4.50
CA TRP A 15 -6.30 -16.15 4.30
C TRP A 15 -5.80 -14.79 4.81
N GLY A 16 -6.68 -13.99 5.41
CA GLY A 16 -6.35 -12.67 5.94
C GLY A 16 -6.32 -11.57 4.88
N THR A 17 -7.00 -11.73 3.76
CA THR A 17 -7.15 -10.68 2.73
C THR A 17 -8.32 -9.78 3.08
N LEU A 18 -8.07 -8.46 3.21
CA LEU A 18 -9.13 -7.47 3.29
C LEU A 18 -9.35 -6.83 1.92
N ILE A 19 -10.56 -6.97 1.37
CA ILE A 19 -10.97 -6.28 0.14
C ILE A 19 -12.02 -5.24 0.50
N LEU A 20 -11.75 -4.00 0.08
CA LEU A 20 -12.67 -2.87 0.20
C LEU A 20 -13.12 -2.50 -1.21
N SER A 21 -14.38 -2.77 -1.53
CA SER A 21 -14.96 -2.39 -2.82
C SER A 21 -16.14 -1.44 -2.62
N ARG A 22 -16.27 -0.51 -3.57
CA ARG A 22 -17.39 0.39 -3.67
C ARG A 22 -18.26 -0.03 -4.84
N THR A 23 -19.56 -0.11 -4.64
CA THR A 23 -20.51 -0.35 -5.73
C THR A 23 -20.55 0.85 -6.68
N PRO A 24 -20.57 0.64 -8.01
CA PRO A 24 -20.76 1.71 -8.98
C PRO A 24 -22.07 2.47 -8.70
N GLY A 25 -22.03 3.81 -8.66
CA GLY A 25 -23.23 4.67 -8.53
C GLY A 25 -23.38 5.42 -7.20
N GLY A 26 -22.54 5.17 -6.19
CA GLY A 26 -22.50 6.02 -4.98
C GLY A 26 -21.69 7.30 -5.22
N GLY A 27 -22.19 8.46 -4.78
CA GLY A 27 -21.64 9.82 -5.03
C GLY A 27 -20.20 10.12 -4.53
N SER A 28 -19.75 11.37 -4.53
CA SER A 28 -18.34 11.77 -4.27
C SER A 28 -17.79 11.54 -2.84
N SER A 29 -18.45 10.74 -2.00
CA SER A 29 -18.08 10.53 -0.60
C SER A 29 -16.82 9.67 -0.45
N ARG A 30 -15.86 10.15 0.36
CA ARG A 30 -14.63 9.44 0.74
C ARG A 30 -14.96 8.19 1.58
N VAL A 31 -14.52 7.02 1.15
CA VAL A 31 -14.68 5.77 1.89
C VAL A 31 -13.47 5.57 2.82
N VAL A 32 -13.70 5.51 4.12
CA VAL A 32 -12.67 5.18 5.11
C VAL A 32 -13.04 3.83 5.71
N ALA A 33 -12.17 2.83 5.56
CA ALA A 33 -12.38 1.53 6.19
C ALA A 33 -11.16 1.19 7.04
N LYS A 34 -11.39 1.12 8.35
CA LYS A 34 -10.36 0.74 9.30
C LYS A 34 -10.57 -0.73 9.67
N ALA A 35 -9.57 -1.57 9.40
CA ALA A 35 -9.60 -2.95 9.83
C ALA A 35 -8.52 -3.17 10.89
N VAL A 36 -8.90 -3.86 11.96
CA VAL A 36 -7.97 -4.38 12.96
C VAL A 36 -7.97 -5.89 12.75
N VAL A 37 -6.86 -6.43 12.25
CA VAL A 37 -6.73 -7.85 11.98
C VAL A 37 -5.88 -8.54 13.05
N PRO A 38 -6.21 -9.79 13.42
CA PRO A 38 -5.54 -10.51 14.52
C PRO A 38 -4.10 -10.94 14.21
N GLY A 39 -3.60 -10.72 13.00
CA GLY A 39 -2.25 -11.05 12.58
C GLY A 39 -1.81 -10.28 11.32
N PRO A 40 -0.56 -10.47 10.88
CA PRO A 40 -0.05 -9.79 9.69
C PRO A 40 -0.88 -10.09 8.45
N LEU A 41 -1.28 -9.06 7.71
CA LEU A 41 -1.93 -9.24 6.42
C LEU A 41 -0.93 -9.79 5.41
N THR A 42 -1.30 -10.82 4.68
CA THR A 42 -0.51 -11.30 3.52
C THR A 42 -0.75 -10.45 2.28
N PHE A 43 -1.88 -9.72 2.24
CA PHE A 43 -2.24 -8.77 1.20
C PHE A 43 -3.02 -7.58 1.80
N ALA A 44 -2.65 -6.36 1.41
CA ALA A 44 -3.37 -5.14 1.77
C ALA A 44 -3.59 -4.26 0.55
N GLY A 45 -4.86 -4.01 0.19
CA GLY A 45 -5.22 -3.26 -1.01
C GLY A 45 -6.17 -2.10 -0.70
N ALA A 46 -5.93 -0.93 -1.30
CA ALA A 46 -6.91 0.16 -1.29
C ALA A 46 -6.98 0.86 -2.66
N ALA A 47 -8.20 1.18 -3.09
CA ALA A 47 -8.49 1.91 -4.31
C ALA A 47 -9.66 2.89 -4.12
N ALA A 48 -9.93 3.72 -5.13
CA ALA A 48 -11.10 4.61 -5.20
C ALA A 48 -11.32 5.46 -3.94
N TRP A 49 -10.27 6.19 -3.52
CA TRP A 49 -10.27 7.09 -2.35
C TRP A 49 -10.39 6.37 -1.00
N GLY A 50 -10.33 5.03 -1.04
CA GLY A 50 -10.28 4.16 0.12
C GLY A 50 -9.11 4.53 1.03
N THR A 51 -9.33 4.46 2.34
CA THR A 51 -8.24 4.49 3.32
C THR A 51 -8.22 3.16 4.04
N LEU A 52 -7.09 2.46 4.03
CA LEU A 52 -6.82 1.23 4.76
C LEU A 52 -5.74 1.48 5.80
N VAL A 53 -5.96 0.99 7.02
CA VAL A 53 -4.98 1.04 8.11
C VAL A 53 -4.77 -0.38 8.60
N ALA A 54 -3.52 -0.81 8.68
CA ALA A 54 -3.14 -2.13 9.17
C ALA A 54 -1.94 -2.02 10.12
N ASP A 55 -1.89 -2.84 11.17
CA ASP A 55 -0.77 -2.82 12.10
C ASP A 55 0.48 -3.49 11.50
N VAL A 56 0.31 -4.66 10.88
CA VAL A 56 1.41 -5.41 10.26
C VAL A 56 0.99 -5.98 8.91
N VAL A 57 1.87 -5.90 7.91
CA VAL A 57 1.75 -6.58 6.62
C VAL A 57 3.00 -7.44 6.41
N SER A 58 2.83 -8.68 5.95
CA SER A 58 3.93 -9.61 5.66
C SER A 58 4.01 -9.99 4.18
N GLY A 59 3.23 -9.35 3.31
CA GLY A 59 3.20 -9.63 1.89
C GLY A 59 2.92 -8.39 1.07
N THR A 60 1.99 -8.48 0.13
CA THR A 60 1.82 -7.47 -0.92
C THR A 60 0.97 -6.30 -0.45
N VAL A 61 1.37 -5.07 -0.82
CA VAL A 61 0.56 -3.87 -0.63
C VAL A 61 0.28 -3.21 -1.97
N VAL A 62 -0.98 -2.91 -2.27
CA VAL A 62 -1.38 -2.19 -3.48
C VAL A 62 -2.24 -0.99 -3.12
N VAL A 63 -1.83 0.19 -3.58
CA VAL A 63 -2.60 1.43 -3.41
C VAL A 63 -2.80 2.13 -4.76
N ALA A 64 -4.05 2.42 -5.10
CA ALA A 64 -4.38 3.01 -6.40
C ALA A 64 -5.47 4.07 -6.31
N SER A 65 -5.63 4.88 -7.36
CA SER A 65 -6.79 5.76 -7.56
C SER A 65 -7.09 6.66 -6.35
N GLN A 66 -6.11 7.48 -5.96
CA GLN A 66 -6.18 8.43 -4.83
C GLN A 66 -6.46 7.78 -3.46
N ALA A 67 -6.31 6.46 -3.34
CA ALA A 67 -6.42 5.75 -2.07
C ALA A 67 -5.18 5.94 -1.19
N ARG A 68 -5.33 5.57 0.08
CA ARG A 68 -4.26 5.62 1.08
C ARG A 68 -4.17 4.30 1.84
N VAL A 69 -2.95 3.81 2.00
CA VAL A 69 -2.66 2.67 2.88
C VAL A 69 -1.66 3.11 3.92
N LYS A 70 -1.97 2.88 5.21
CA LYS A 70 -1.05 3.09 6.32
C LYS A 70 -0.78 1.77 7.03
N VAL A 71 0.48 1.39 7.09
CA VAL A 71 0.95 0.16 7.72
C VAL A 71 1.86 0.50 8.90
N GLY A 72 1.61 -0.07 10.06
CA GLY A 72 2.51 0.08 11.21
C GLY A 72 3.89 -0.51 10.94
N LYS A 73 3.94 -1.75 10.46
CA LYS A 73 5.19 -2.47 10.12
C LYS A 73 5.04 -3.38 8.89
N ILE A 74 6.06 -3.44 8.05
CA ILE A 74 6.20 -4.42 6.98
C ILE A 74 7.28 -5.42 7.38
N ASP A 75 6.91 -6.63 7.75
CA ASP A 75 7.83 -7.64 8.27
C ASP A 75 7.51 -9.02 7.71
N SER A 76 8.48 -9.63 7.05
CA SER A 76 8.27 -10.93 6.40
C SER A 76 9.57 -11.69 6.23
N PRO A 77 9.58 -13.02 6.47
CA PRO A 77 10.69 -13.88 6.04
C PRO A 77 10.64 -14.18 4.53
N ARG A 78 9.66 -13.64 3.80
CA ARG A 78 9.43 -13.84 2.37
C ARG A 78 9.56 -12.52 1.60
N PRO A 79 9.71 -12.56 0.26
CA PRO A 79 9.66 -11.35 -0.55
C PRO A 79 8.37 -10.56 -0.36
N VAL A 80 8.48 -9.24 -0.41
CA VAL A 80 7.37 -8.29 -0.29
C VAL A 80 7.32 -7.40 -1.54
N SER A 81 6.10 -7.11 -2.01
CA SER A 81 5.86 -6.20 -3.13
C SER A 81 4.98 -5.04 -2.69
N LEU A 82 5.40 -3.82 -3.02
CA LEU A 82 4.68 -2.58 -2.75
C LEU A 82 4.40 -1.88 -4.07
N THR A 83 3.13 -1.58 -4.33
CA THR A 83 2.70 -0.90 -5.56
C THR A 83 1.85 0.31 -5.22
N ALA A 84 2.21 1.47 -5.76
CA ALA A 84 1.43 2.70 -5.66
C ALA A 84 1.26 3.32 -7.06
N SER A 85 0.01 3.55 -7.46
CA SER A 85 -0.31 4.10 -8.78
C SER A 85 -1.50 5.06 -8.73
N ALA A 86 -1.68 5.84 -9.80
CA ALA A 86 -2.81 6.75 -9.98
C ALA A 86 -3.11 7.62 -8.73
N HIS A 87 -2.10 8.38 -8.29
CA HIS A 87 -2.13 9.23 -7.09
C HIS A 87 -2.31 8.46 -5.76
N GLY A 88 -1.90 7.18 -5.71
CA GLY A 88 -1.93 6.38 -4.50
C GLY A 88 -0.88 6.83 -3.48
N SER A 89 -1.17 6.64 -2.19
CA SER A 89 -0.23 6.95 -1.11
C SER A 89 -0.08 5.80 -0.13
N LEU A 90 1.17 5.35 0.06
CA LEU A 90 1.53 4.32 1.05
C LEU A 90 2.43 4.92 2.12
N GLU A 91 2.09 4.70 3.38
CA GLU A 91 2.94 5.01 4.53
C GLU A 91 3.19 3.72 5.32
N ALA A 92 4.44 3.39 5.58
CA ALA A 92 4.86 2.28 6.41
C ALA A 92 5.78 2.78 7.52
N GLY A 93 5.62 2.26 8.75
CA GLY A 93 6.49 2.58 9.89
C GLY A 93 7.84 1.86 9.89
N GLY A 94 8.21 1.19 8.79
CA GLY A 94 9.46 0.44 8.63
C GLY A 94 9.29 -1.08 8.72
N GLY A 95 10.36 -1.77 9.11
CA GLY A 95 10.40 -3.24 9.26
C GLY A 95 11.57 -3.88 8.54
N ARG A 96 11.50 -5.19 8.29
CA ARG A 96 12.57 -5.96 7.64
C ARG A 96 12.01 -7.00 6.68
N VAL A 97 12.60 -7.09 5.50
CA VAL A 97 12.29 -8.11 4.49
C VAL A 97 13.58 -8.58 3.81
N PRO A 98 13.67 -9.83 3.34
CA PRO A 98 14.83 -10.28 2.59
C PRO A 98 14.87 -9.65 1.18
N HIS A 99 13.71 -9.52 0.54
CA HIS A 99 13.56 -8.95 -0.80
C HIS A 99 12.39 -7.97 -0.83
N LEU A 100 12.64 -6.79 -1.39
CA LEU A 100 11.66 -5.73 -1.54
C LEU A 100 11.50 -5.37 -3.03
N ALA A 101 10.30 -5.53 -3.57
CA ALA A 101 9.92 -4.98 -4.86
C ALA A 101 9.05 -3.74 -4.63
N VAL A 102 9.40 -2.62 -5.26
CA VAL A 102 8.67 -1.35 -5.20
C VAL A 102 8.36 -0.88 -6.60
N ASP A 103 7.10 -0.56 -6.85
CA ASP A 103 6.64 0.09 -8.09
C ASP A 103 5.77 1.31 -7.74
N CYS A 104 6.28 2.51 -8.00
CA CYS A 104 5.64 3.77 -7.64
C CYS A 104 5.48 4.66 -8.88
N THR A 105 4.26 4.81 -9.38
CA THR A 105 3.98 5.43 -10.69
C THR A 105 2.81 6.40 -10.63
N ALA A 106 2.64 7.20 -11.68
CA ALA A 106 1.51 8.11 -11.88
C ALA A 106 1.23 9.02 -10.67
N GLU A 107 2.21 9.86 -10.33
CA GLU A 107 2.13 10.87 -9.27
C GLU A 107 1.79 10.29 -7.88
N SER A 108 2.33 9.10 -7.60
CA SER A 108 2.11 8.40 -6.34
C SER A 108 3.24 8.65 -5.34
N SER A 109 3.00 8.28 -4.08
CA SER A 109 3.98 8.45 -3.01
C SER A 109 4.09 7.20 -2.14
N MET A 110 5.31 6.84 -1.75
CA MET A 110 5.59 5.83 -0.74
C MET A 110 6.57 6.37 0.31
N ARG A 111 6.15 6.31 1.58
CA ARG A 111 6.98 6.63 2.75
C ARG A 111 7.24 5.36 3.53
N LEU A 112 8.45 4.84 3.50
CA LEU A 112 8.76 3.48 3.98
C LEU A 112 9.41 3.44 5.36
N GLY A 113 9.50 4.56 6.08
CA GLY A 113 9.76 4.60 7.52
C GLY A 113 11.03 3.90 8.02
N GLY A 114 12.05 3.73 7.18
CA GLY A 114 13.26 2.97 7.48
C GLY A 114 13.17 1.47 7.19
N LEU A 115 12.26 1.04 6.32
CA LEU A 115 12.12 -0.36 5.89
C LEU A 115 13.45 -0.89 5.37
N ARG A 116 13.95 -1.96 6.00
CA ARG A 116 15.22 -2.60 5.66
C ARG A 116 15.01 -3.79 4.75
N ALA A 117 15.69 -3.80 3.62
CA ALA A 117 15.72 -4.92 2.70
C ALA A 117 17.16 -5.44 2.53
N ASP A 118 17.36 -6.75 2.41
CA ASP A 118 18.68 -7.25 2.00
C ASP A 118 18.89 -6.91 0.50
N ASN A 119 17.86 -7.14 -0.32
CA ASN A 119 17.82 -6.76 -1.73
C ASN A 119 16.56 -5.96 -2.07
N ALA A 120 16.68 -4.93 -2.91
CA ALA A 120 15.55 -4.15 -3.38
C ALA A 120 15.57 -3.93 -4.90
N THR A 121 14.39 -4.03 -5.53
CA THR A 121 14.13 -3.55 -6.89
C THR A 121 13.12 -2.42 -6.79
N ILE A 122 13.50 -1.22 -7.22
CA ILE A 122 12.68 -0.01 -7.07
C ILE A 122 12.45 0.62 -8.45
N THR A 123 11.20 0.69 -8.86
CA THR A 123 10.75 1.40 -10.06
C THR A 123 9.99 2.64 -9.64
N VAL A 124 10.40 3.82 -10.14
CA VAL A 124 9.73 5.09 -9.86
C VAL A 124 9.48 5.83 -11.18
N SER A 125 8.24 6.27 -11.40
CA SER A 125 7.92 7.05 -12.60
C SER A 125 6.87 8.14 -12.43
N SER A 126 6.77 9.02 -13.43
CA SER A 126 5.70 10.02 -13.54
C SER A 126 5.56 10.92 -12.30
N ARG A 127 6.65 11.57 -11.90
CA ARG A 127 6.73 12.47 -10.73
C ARG A 127 6.41 11.79 -9.38
N SER A 128 6.49 10.46 -9.33
CA SER A 128 6.27 9.72 -8.08
C SER A 128 7.49 9.80 -7.16
N VAL A 129 7.26 9.52 -5.88
CA VAL A 129 8.30 9.59 -4.85
C VAL A 129 8.30 8.31 -4.03
N VAL A 130 9.50 7.78 -3.76
CA VAL A 130 9.73 6.71 -2.79
C VAL A 130 10.80 7.21 -1.83
N GLU A 131 10.49 7.22 -0.54
CA GLU A 131 11.42 7.69 0.50
C GLU A 131 11.47 6.76 1.71
N GLY A 132 12.61 6.74 2.39
CA GLY A 132 12.77 6.02 3.66
C GLY A 132 12.93 4.50 3.55
N ALA A 133 13.35 3.95 2.41
CA ALA A 133 13.83 2.57 2.33
C ALA A 133 15.35 2.51 2.50
N ALA A 134 15.84 1.45 3.15
CA ALA A 134 17.25 1.11 3.24
C ALA A 134 17.45 -0.30 2.68
N ALA A 135 18.38 -0.46 1.74
CA ALA A 135 18.65 -1.75 1.12
C ALA A 135 20.15 -2.07 1.18
N GLY A 136 20.49 -3.34 1.39
CA GLY A 136 21.88 -3.82 1.25
C GLY A 136 22.34 -3.72 -0.20
N ILE A 137 21.54 -4.24 -1.12
CA ILE A 137 21.71 -4.11 -2.57
C ILE A 137 20.42 -3.53 -3.17
N ALA A 138 20.53 -2.55 -4.07
CA ALA A 138 19.38 -1.96 -4.74
C ALA A 138 19.60 -1.84 -6.25
N VAL A 139 18.59 -2.25 -7.01
CA VAL A 139 18.43 -1.91 -8.44
C VAL A 139 17.33 -0.87 -8.53
N VAL A 140 17.65 0.31 -9.08
CA VAL A 140 16.72 1.44 -9.16
C VAL A 140 16.51 1.82 -10.62
N THR A 141 15.24 1.81 -11.06
CA THR A 141 14.82 2.30 -12.37
C THR A 141 13.97 3.55 -12.18
N VAL A 142 14.39 4.66 -12.78
CA VAL A 142 13.64 5.93 -12.73
C VAL A 142 13.32 6.36 -14.14
N SER A 143 12.06 6.66 -14.41
CA SER A 143 11.63 7.24 -15.69
C SER A 143 10.71 8.43 -15.46
N SER A 144 10.92 9.51 -16.20
CA SER A 144 10.04 10.67 -16.15
C SER A 144 9.47 10.92 -17.53
N GLN A 145 8.16 11.15 -17.62
CA GLN A 145 7.59 11.75 -18.81
C GLN A 145 7.75 13.28 -18.68
N SER A 146 8.69 13.82 -19.45
CA SER A 146 8.70 15.24 -19.79
C SER A 146 7.49 15.53 -20.68
N LYS A 147 6.60 16.42 -20.25
CA LYS A 147 5.65 17.07 -21.15
C LYS A 147 6.39 18.10 -22.00
#